data_AF-A0A2S2QCR7-F1
#
_entry.id   AF-A0A2S2QCR7-F1
#
_cell.length_a   1.000
_cell.length_b   1.000
_cell.length_c   1.000
_cell.angle_alpha   90.00
_cell.angle_beta   90.00
_cell.angle_gamma   90.00
#
_symmetry.space_group_name_H-M   'P 1'
#
loop_
_entity.id
_entity.type
_entity.pdbx_description
1 polymer ?
#
loop_
_entity_poly.entity_id
_entity_poly.type
_entity_poly.pdbx_seq_one_letter_code
_entity_poly.pdbx_strand_id
1 'polypeptide(L)'
;MTFYLLKSKNLFSLLEFNDQFLQAPISSWETNKDFIQAKEVVSCLKGVNDTAERVVKLMQDFHGLLTADEAQKQFVLQCVSEHRKIYPDCKKEILKRKYQL
;
A
#
# COMPACT_ATOMS: atom_id res chain seq x y z
N MET A 1 17.96 -19.04 5.49
CA MET A 1 16.72 -18.68 4.77
C MET A 1 15.54 -18.90 5.73
N THR A 2 15.41 -18.05 6.76
CA THR A 2 14.52 -18.33 7.93
C THR A 2 13.82 -17.08 8.48
N PHE A 3 14.28 -15.87 8.15
CA PHE A 3 13.69 -14.62 8.67
C PHE A 3 12.32 -14.27 8.07
N TYR A 4 12.02 -14.71 6.84
CA TYR A 4 10.73 -14.42 6.20
C TYR A 4 9.56 -15.20 6.82
N LEU A 5 9.83 -16.38 7.40
CA LEU A 5 8.78 -17.29 7.88
C LEU A 5 8.14 -16.83 9.21
N LEU A 6 8.89 -16.16 10.08
CA LEU A 6 8.39 -15.75 11.40
C LEU A 6 7.42 -14.57 11.31
N LYS A 7 7.69 -13.61 10.41
CA LYS A 7 6.78 -12.49 10.14
C LYS A 7 5.53 -12.93 9.39
N SER A 8 5.64 -13.90 8.47
CA SER A 8 4.49 -14.41 7.73
C SER A 8 3.56 -15.24 8.62
N LYS A 9 4.07 -16.03 9.57
CA LYS A 9 3.22 -16.79 10.52
C LYS A 9 2.33 -15.88 11.38
N ASN A 10 2.87 -14.79 11.91
CA ASN A 10 2.09 -13.80 12.68
C ASN A 10 0.98 -13.15 11.83
N LEU A 11 1.22 -12.97 10.53
CA LEU A 11 0.20 -12.44 9.61
C LEU A 11 -0.94 -13.45 9.40
N PHE A 12 -0.62 -14.73 9.18
CA PHE A 12 -1.64 -15.76 9.01
C PHE A 12 -2.45 -15.99 10.28
N SER A 13 -1.82 -15.95 11.46
CA SER A 13 -2.55 -16.02 12.74
C SER A 13 -3.45 -14.81 12.98
N LEU A 14 -3.01 -13.60 12.60
CA LEU A 14 -3.80 -12.37 12.73
C LEU A 14 -5.00 -12.36 11.78
N LEU A 15 -4.86 -12.94 10.59
CA LEU A 15 -5.91 -13.05 9.58
C LEU A 15 -6.73 -14.34 9.69
N GLU A 16 -6.49 -15.15 10.74
CA GLU A 16 -7.14 -16.44 10.99
C GLU A 16 -7.04 -17.43 9.82
N PHE A 17 -5.96 -17.36 9.05
CA PHE A 17 -5.69 -18.28 7.94
C PHE A 17 -4.99 -19.55 8.40
N ASN A 18 -5.40 -20.66 7.79
CA ASN A 18 -4.71 -21.92 7.93
C ASN A 18 -3.33 -21.85 7.27
N ASP A 19 -2.27 -22.05 8.05
CA ASP A 19 -0.87 -21.98 7.60
C ASP A 19 -0.25 -23.37 7.32
N GLN A 20 -1.04 -24.45 7.38
CA GLN A 20 -0.56 -25.82 7.18
C GLN A 20 0.07 -26.02 5.79
N PHE A 21 -0.37 -25.27 4.78
CA PHE A 21 0.23 -25.31 3.45
C PHE A 21 1.71 -24.87 3.45
N LEU A 22 2.17 -24.09 4.44
CA LEU A 22 3.57 -23.69 4.58
C LEU A 22 4.52 -24.88 4.81
N GLN A 23 3.98 -26.02 5.28
CA GLN A 23 4.74 -27.27 5.46
C GLN A 23 4.75 -28.14 4.20
N ALA A 24 3.89 -27.85 3.23
CA ALA A 24 3.80 -28.57 1.97
C ALA A 24 4.80 -27.99 0.95
N PRO A 25 5.27 -28.81 -0.02
CA PRO A 25 6.15 -28.32 -1.08
C PRO A 25 5.46 -27.22 -1.91
N ILE A 26 6.23 -26.22 -2.35
CA ILE A 26 5.73 -25.06 -3.11
C ILE A 26 4.95 -25.49 -4.36
N SER A 27 5.35 -26.59 -5.00
CA SER A 27 4.66 -27.14 -6.19
C SER A 27 3.22 -27.56 -5.92
N SER A 28 2.83 -27.84 -4.67
CA SER A 28 1.46 -28.20 -4.32
C SER A 28 0.62 -27.00 -3.86
N TRP A 29 1.19 -25.78 -3.82
CA TRP A 29 0.48 -24.61 -3.31
C TRP A 29 -0.57 -24.12 -4.31
N GLU A 30 -0.33 -24.23 -5.61
CA GLU A 30 -1.26 -23.75 -6.65
C GLU A 30 -2.62 -24.45 -6.64
N THR A 31 -2.71 -25.64 -6.06
CA THR A 31 -3.95 -26.41 -5.90
C THR A 31 -4.49 -26.40 -4.47
N ASN A 32 -3.74 -25.81 -3.53
CA ASN A 32 -4.12 -25.73 -2.13
C ASN A 32 -5.11 -24.57 -1.90
N LYS A 33 -6.31 -24.89 -1.40
CA LYS A 33 -7.39 -23.92 -1.18
C LYS A 33 -7.01 -22.83 -0.17
N ASP A 34 -6.33 -23.20 0.91
CA ASP A 34 -5.91 -22.26 1.96
C ASP A 34 -4.88 -21.26 1.41
N PHE A 35 -3.94 -21.73 0.59
CA PHE A 35 -2.99 -20.85 -0.09
C PHE A 35 -3.68 -19.89 -1.06
N ILE A 36 -4.60 -20.37 -1.90
CA ILE A 36 -5.30 -19.54 -2.89
C ILE A 36 -6.07 -18.42 -2.18
N GLN A 37 -6.82 -18.76 -1.13
CA GLN A 37 -7.59 -17.79 -0.34
C GLN A 37 -6.68 -16.77 0.35
N ALA A 38 -5.61 -17.24 1.00
CA ALA A 38 -4.70 -16.34 1.70
C ALA A 38 -3.93 -15.43 0.72
N LYS A 39 -3.56 -15.94 -0.46
CA LYS A 39 -2.92 -15.17 -1.54
C LYS A 39 -3.82 -14.05 -2.03
N GLU A 40 -5.10 -14.31 -2.21
CA GLU A 40 -6.08 -13.32 -2.68
C GLU A 40 -6.21 -12.17 -1.67
N VAL A 41 -6.37 -12.50 -0.39
CA VAL A 41 -6.51 -11.50 0.68
C VAL A 41 -5.23 -10.69 0.91
N VAL A 42 -4.07 -11.36 0.95
CA VAL A 42 -2.78 -10.66 1.10
C VAL A 42 -2.47 -9.77 -0.10
N SER A 43 -2.90 -10.15 -1.30
CA SER A 43 -2.74 -9.32 -2.51
C SER A 43 -3.56 -8.03 -2.43
N CYS A 44 -4.76 -8.09 -1.85
CA CYS A 44 -5.58 -6.90 -1.58
C CYS A 44 -4.95 -6.00 -0.51
N LEU A 45 -4.38 -6.57 0.56
CA LEU A 45 -3.70 -5.80 1.62
C LEU A 45 -2.48 -5.03 1.09
N LYS A 46 -1.71 -5.64 0.17
CA LYS A 46 -0.53 -5.01 -0.45
C LYS A 46 -0.87 -3.69 -1.16
N GLY A 47 -2.04 -3.59 -1.78
CA GLY A 47 -2.49 -2.38 -2.48
C GLY A 47 -2.91 -1.25 -1.54
N VAL A 48 -3.54 -1.59 -0.42
CA VAL A 48 -4.09 -0.62 0.55
C VAL A 48 -2.99 -0.09 1.48
N ASN A 49 -2.09 -0.96 1.95
CA ASN A 49 -1.15 -0.60 2.99
C ASN A 49 0.00 0.26 2.47
N ASP A 50 0.61 -0.10 1.33
CA ASP A 50 1.74 0.66 0.77
C ASP A 50 1.32 2.08 0.35
N THR A 51 0.08 2.26 -0.12
CA THR A 51 -0.44 3.58 -0.49
C THR A 51 -0.78 4.42 0.74
N ALA A 52 -1.48 3.85 1.73
CA ALA A 52 -1.86 4.58 2.95
C ALA A 52 -0.65 4.91 3.81
N GLU A 53 0.27 3.96 4.02
CA GLU A 53 1.51 4.17 4.76
C GLU A 53 2.39 5.22 4.06
N ARG A 54 2.51 5.19 2.72
CA ARG A 54 3.24 6.23 1.98
C ARG A 54 2.59 7.60 2.10
N VAL A 55 1.25 7.70 2.09
CA VAL A 55 0.56 8.99 2.26
C VAL A 55 0.78 9.53 3.68
N VAL A 56 0.66 8.68 4.71
CA VAL A 56 0.92 9.07 6.09
C VAL A 56 2.38 9.48 6.28
N LYS A 57 3.32 8.71 5.75
CA LYS A 57 4.75 9.03 5.81
C LYS A 57 5.07 10.32 5.08
N LEU A 58 4.48 10.53 3.89
CA LEU A 58 4.59 11.78 3.16
C LEU A 58 4.03 12.95 3.98
N MET A 59 2.86 12.81 4.58
CA MET A 59 2.28 13.85 5.44
C MET A 59 3.17 14.14 6.66
N GLN A 60 3.71 13.13 7.32
CA GLN A 60 4.62 13.27 8.46
C GLN A 60 5.92 13.96 8.08
N ASP A 61 6.57 13.50 7.00
CA ASP A 61 7.82 14.07 6.51
C ASP A 61 7.62 15.52 6.03
N PHE A 62 6.49 15.82 5.40
CA PHE A 62 6.11 17.17 4.98
C PHE A 62 5.76 18.09 6.16
N HIS A 63 5.15 17.56 7.23
CA HIS A 63 4.76 18.33 8.43
C HIS A 63 5.94 19.03 9.10
N GLY A 64 7.12 18.41 9.10
CA GLY A 64 8.33 18.98 9.68
C GLY A 64 9.09 19.94 8.75
N LEU A 65 8.84 19.89 7.44
CA LEU A 65 9.64 20.57 6.42
C LEU A 65 9.00 21.86 5.87
N LEU A 66 7.66 21.93 5.77
CA LEU A 66 6.98 23.06 5.13
C LEU A 66 6.49 24.12 6.12
N THR A 67 5.78 23.72 7.18
CA THR A 67 5.14 24.67 8.11
C THR A 67 4.47 23.98 9.30
N ALA A 68 4.62 24.58 10.48
CA ALA A 68 3.89 24.16 11.69
C ALA A 68 2.42 24.63 11.69
N ASP A 69 2.07 25.61 10.84
CA ASP A 69 0.74 26.19 10.76
C ASP A 69 -0.27 25.23 10.09
N GLU A 70 -1.38 25.00 10.78
CA GLU A 70 -2.41 24.06 10.36
C GLU A 70 -3.18 24.58 9.13
N ALA A 71 -3.37 25.90 9.00
CA ALA A 71 -4.09 26.48 7.86
C ALA A 71 -3.32 26.25 6.54
N GLN A 72 -2.00 26.44 6.56
CA GLN A 72 -1.16 26.15 5.40
C GLN A 72 -1.15 24.66 5.03
N LYS A 73 -1.22 23.74 6.01
CA LYS A 73 -1.34 22.31 5.72
C LYS A 73 -2.65 21.98 5.01
N GLN A 74 -3.76 22.52 5.50
CA GLN A 74 -5.07 22.32 4.86
C GLN A 74 -5.08 22.88 3.43
N PHE A 75 -4.44 24.03 3.21
CA PHE A 75 -4.28 24.60 1.87
C PHE A 75 -3.48 23.68 0.93
N VAL A 76 -2.34 23.14 1.38
CA VAL A 76 -1.55 22.19 0.60
C VAL A 76 -2.35 20.92 0.26
N LEU A 77 -3.12 20.38 1.21
CA LEU A 77 -3.98 19.23 0.96
C LEU A 77 -5.05 19.53 -0.10
N GLN A 78 -5.66 20.72 -0.07
CA GLN A 78 -6.58 21.16 -1.11
C GLN A 78 -5.89 21.26 -2.48
N CYS A 79 -4.70 21.87 -2.55
CA CYS A 79 -3.93 21.95 -3.81
C CYS A 79 -3.59 20.56 -4.37
N VAL A 80 -3.16 19.62 -3.52
CA VAL A 80 -2.87 18.24 -3.93
C VAL A 80 -4.12 17.51 -4.42
N SER A 81 -5.26 17.71 -3.75
CA SER A 81 -6.54 17.14 -4.15
C SER A 81 -6.98 17.63 -5.53
N GLU A 82 -6.94 18.94 -5.77
CA GLU A 82 -7.26 19.51 -7.09
C GLU A 82 -6.28 19.05 -8.17
N HIS A 83 -4.99 18.97 -7.85
CA HIS A 83 -3.98 18.45 -8.78
C HIS A 83 -4.25 17.00 -9.19
N ARG A 84 -4.65 16.13 -8.25
CA ARG A 84 -5.00 14.73 -8.54
C ARG A 84 -6.23 14.59 -9.44
N LYS A 85 -7.17 15.55 -9.42
CA LYS A 85 -8.29 15.55 -10.39
C LYS A 85 -7.80 15.79 -11.82
N ILE A 86 -6.76 16.60 -11.99
CA ILE A 86 -6.15 16.91 -13.29
C ILE A 86 -5.26 15.73 -13.76
N TYR A 87 -4.54 15.10 -12.82
CA TYR A 87 -3.65 13.96 -13.06
C TYR A 87 -4.07 12.75 -12.22
N PRO A 88 -5.11 12.01 -12.65
CA PRO A 88 -5.70 10.93 -11.86
C PRO A 88 -4.81 9.68 -11.76
N ASP A 89 -3.78 9.57 -12.60
CA ASP A 89 -2.91 8.40 -12.67
C ASP A 89 -1.47 8.85 -12.95
N CYS A 90 -0.50 8.15 -12.35
CA CYS A 90 0.92 8.51 -12.35
C CYS A 90 1.66 8.05 -13.61
N LYS A 91 0.93 7.58 -14.63
CA LYS A 91 1.51 7.18 -15.91
C LYS A 91 2.23 8.36 -16.56
N LYS A 92 3.42 8.08 -17.08
CA LYS A 92 4.31 9.06 -17.72
C LYS A 92 3.61 9.87 -18.83
N GLU A 93 2.64 9.27 -19.52
CA GLU A 93 1.85 9.95 -20.56
C GLU A 93 0.83 10.96 -20.00
N ILE A 94 0.31 10.72 -18.79
CA ILE A 94 -0.65 11.60 -18.12
C ILE A 94 0.06 12.83 -17.56
N LEU A 95 1.27 12.63 -17.01
CA LEU A 95 2.12 13.69 -16.47
C LEU A 95 2.69 14.67 -17.52
N LYS A 96 2.58 14.34 -18.83
CA LYS A 96 2.98 15.24 -19.93
C LYS A 96 1.94 16.29 -20.27
N ARG A 97 0.70 16.20 -19.74
CA ARG A 97 -0.28 17.28 -19.93
C ARG A 97 0.29 18.56 -19.31
N LYS A 98 0.31 19.65 -20.09
CA LYS A 98 0.70 20.97 -19.57
C LYS A 98 -0.41 21.49 -18.67
N TYR A 99 -0.05 22.10 -17.55
CA TYR A 99 -0.96 22.98 -16.82
C TYR A 99 -1.47 24.06 -17.78
N GLN A 100 -2.77 24.05 -18.05
CA GLN A 100 -3.45 25.17 -18.69
C GLN A 100 -3.84 26.13 -17.55
N LEU A 101 -3.06 27.21 -17.42
CA LEU A 101 -3.42 28.38 -16.62
C LEU A 101 -4.53 29.16 -17.32
#